data_AF-W2S2L8-F1
#
_entry.id   AF-W2S2L8-F1
#
_cell.length_a   1.000
_cell.length_b   1.000
_cell.length_c   1.000
_cell.angle_alpha   90.00
_cell.angle_beta   90.00
_cell.angle_gamma   90.00
#
_symmetry.space_group_name_H-M   'P 1'
#
loop_
_entity.id
_entity.type
_entity.pdbx_description
1 polymer ?
#
loop_
_entity_poly.entity_id
_entity_poly.type
_entity_poly.pdbx_seq_one_letter_code
_entity_poly.pdbx_strand_id
1 'polypeptide(L)'
;MLKAARHGGYAVPGMCCYNLESIVATTPELVRCAADFEDGFDSIMCGMSHYEREENLRLTKELVAYCHNREIATEAEPGRIEGGEDGVAETADLEGGSTTPGDAEEFVATGIEILAPAFGNVHGQYGPHGTRLL
;
A
#
# COMPACT_ATOMS: atom_id res chain seq x y z
N MET A 1 6.25 -20.75 20.39
CA MET A 1 6.05 -21.86 19.44
C MET A 1 7.34 -22.39 18.83
N LEU A 2 8.20 -21.57 18.19
CA LEU A 2 9.44 -22.05 17.55
C LEU A 2 10.41 -22.82 18.47
N LYS A 3 10.56 -22.39 19.73
CA LYS A 3 11.38 -23.12 20.73
C LYS A 3 10.81 -24.51 21.07
N ALA A 4 9.47 -24.63 21.12
CA ALA A 4 8.79 -25.90 21.40
C ALA A 4 8.84 -26.84 20.18
N ALA A 5 8.67 -26.31 18.97
CA ALA A 5 8.85 -27.02 17.71
C ALA A 5 10.26 -27.62 17.57
N ARG A 6 11.29 -26.82 17.87
CA ARG A 6 12.69 -27.28 17.91
C ARG A 6 12.91 -28.37 18.96
N HIS A 7 12.32 -28.24 20.14
CA HIS A 7 12.46 -29.23 21.20
C HIS A 7 11.71 -30.53 20.89
N GLY A 8 10.53 -30.44 20.27
CA GLY A 8 9.67 -31.58 19.96
C GLY A 8 9.92 -32.23 18.59
N GLY A 9 10.86 -31.73 17.80
CA GLY A 9 11.21 -32.31 16.49
C GLY A 9 10.12 -32.17 15.42
N TYR A 10 9.25 -31.16 15.53
CA TYR A 10 8.19 -30.89 14.57
C TYR A 10 8.35 -29.49 13.94
N ALA A 11 7.87 -29.32 12.70
CA ALA A 11 7.91 -28.04 11.99
C ALA A 11 6.65 -27.20 12.26
N VAL A 12 6.77 -25.89 12.10
CA VAL A 12 5.63 -24.95 12.07
C VAL A 12 5.59 -24.36 10.66
N PRO A 13 4.54 -24.62 9.87
CA PRO A 13 4.40 -23.99 8.56
C PRO A 13 4.13 -22.49 8.74
N GLY A 14 4.74 -21.67 7.88
CA GLY A 14 4.47 -20.25 7.76
C GLY A 14 4.25 -19.90 6.29
N MET A 15 3.29 -19.03 6.01
CA MET A 15 3.10 -18.42 4.70
C MET A 15 3.83 -17.08 4.68
N CYS A 16 4.50 -16.78 3.58
CA CYS A 16 5.16 -15.50 3.34
C CYS A 16 4.57 -14.92 2.06
N CYS A 17 4.26 -13.64 2.09
CA CYS A 17 3.81 -12.88 0.92
C CYS A 17 4.79 -11.75 0.67
N TYR A 18 5.10 -11.49 -0.59
CA TYR A 18 5.91 -10.38 -1.05
C TYR A 18 5.00 -9.25 -1.55
N ASN A 19 4.92 -8.15 -0.78
CA ASN A 19 4.23 -6.92 -1.17
C ASN A 19 5.26 -5.92 -1.73
N LEU A 20 4.97 -5.33 -2.89
CA LEU A 20 5.73 -4.19 -3.39
C LEU A 20 5.12 -2.88 -2.90
N GLU A 21 5.90 -2.11 -2.16
CA GLU A 21 5.47 -0.86 -1.51
C GLU A 21 5.40 0.34 -2.48
N SER A 22 4.60 1.35 -2.10
CA SER A 22 4.38 2.59 -2.85
C SER A 22 5.66 3.29 -3.29
N ILE A 23 6.70 3.31 -2.43
CA ILE A 23 8.03 3.89 -2.68
C ILE A 23 8.66 3.44 -4.00
N VAL A 24 8.36 2.20 -4.45
CA VAL A 24 8.80 1.68 -5.76
C VAL A 24 7.67 1.73 -6.78
N ALA A 25 6.43 1.55 -6.35
CA ALA A 25 5.24 1.48 -7.20
C ALA A 25 4.51 2.84 -7.34
N THR A 26 5.27 3.91 -7.56
CA THR A 26 4.76 5.30 -7.61
C THR A 26 4.16 5.72 -8.95
N THR A 27 4.27 4.92 -10.02
CA THR A 27 3.63 5.26 -11.31
C THR A 27 2.93 4.04 -11.92
N PRO A 28 1.93 4.25 -12.79
CA PRO A 28 1.26 3.15 -13.49
C PRO A 28 2.22 2.26 -14.27
N GLU A 29 3.30 2.81 -14.83
CA GLU A 29 4.32 2.07 -15.57
C GLU A 29 5.13 1.17 -14.64
N LEU A 30 5.49 1.65 -13.43
CA LEU A 30 6.23 0.87 -12.44
C LEU A 30 5.37 -0.26 -11.87
N VAL A 31 4.09 -0.01 -11.59
CA VAL A 31 3.13 -1.04 -11.18
C VAL A 31 3.01 -2.12 -12.26
N ARG A 32 2.81 -1.74 -13.53
CA ARG A 32 2.71 -2.71 -14.63
C ARG A 32 4.00 -3.50 -14.83
N CYS A 33 5.16 -2.83 -14.74
CA CYS A 33 6.47 -3.47 -14.83
C CYS A 33 6.65 -4.53 -13.73
N ALA A 34 6.28 -4.20 -12.48
CA ALA A 34 6.33 -5.14 -11.37
C ALA A 34 5.36 -6.31 -11.55
N ALA A 35 4.15 -6.03 -12.04
CA ALA A 35 3.15 -7.07 -12.30
C ALA A 35 3.55 -8.00 -13.47
N ASP A 36 4.30 -7.51 -14.45
CA ASP A 36 4.79 -8.31 -15.58
C ASP A 36 6.06 -9.12 -15.26
N PHE A 37 6.60 -8.99 -14.05
CA PHE A 37 7.77 -9.76 -13.63
C PHE A 37 7.37 -11.19 -13.25
N GLU A 38 7.85 -12.18 -14.00
CA GLU A 38 7.64 -13.61 -13.69
C GLU A 38 8.22 -13.97 -12.31
N ASP A 39 7.48 -14.79 -11.55
CA ASP A 39 7.79 -15.14 -10.15
C ASP A 39 8.03 -13.92 -9.24
N GLY A 40 7.28 -12.84 -9.51
CA GLY A 40 7.39 -11.56 -8.81
C GLY A 40 6.67 -11.51 -7.47
N PHE A 41 5.73 -10.56 -7.36
CA PHE A 41 5.11 -10.18 -6.09
C PHE A 41 3.73 -10.82 -5.93
N ASP A 42 3.39 -11.22 -4.72
CA ASP A 42 2.04 -11.68 -4.37
C ASP A 42 1.06 -10.52 -4.25
N SER A 43 1.56 -9.31 -3.95
CA SER A 43 0.78 -8.08 -3.81
C SER A 43 1.58 -6.86 -4.27
N ILE A 44 0.89 -5.85 -4.82
CA ILE A 44 1.49 -4.57 -5.21
C ILE A 44 0.64 -3.41 -4.70
N MET A 45 1.27 -2.47 -3.99
CA MET A 45 0.65 -1.20 -3.61
C MET A 45 0.59 -0.26 -4.82
N CYS A 46 -0.61 0.08 -5.26
CA CYS A 46 -0.86 1.06 -6.31
C CYS A 46 -0.70 2.48 -5.73
N GLY A 47 0.55 2.93 -5.57
CA GLY A 47 0.93 4.18 -4.89
C GLY A 47 0.57 5.46 -5.66
N MET A 48 -0.72 5.77 -5.78
CA MET A 48 -1.25 6.89 -6.56
C MET A 48 -1.70 8.09 -5.70
N SER A 49 -1.43 8.09 -4.39
CA SER A 49 -1.87 9.14 -3.45
C SER A 49 -1.21 10.52 -3.63
N HIS A 50 -0.21 10.61 -4.51
CA HIS A 50 0.38 11.87 -4.95
C HIS A 50 -0.38 12.54 -6.11
N TYR A 51 -1.35 11.84 -6.72
CA TYR A 51 -2.32 12.44 -7.64
C TYR A 51 -3.53 13.00 -6.88
N GLU A 52 -4.27 13.89 -7.53
CA GLU A 52 -5.59 14.31 -7.06
C GLU A 52 -6.53 13.10 -6.90
N ARG A 53 -7.40 13.15 -5.89
CA ARG A 53 -8.28 12.05 -5.47
C ARG A 53 -8.98 11.32 -6.62
N GLU A 54 -9.60 12.06 -7.54
CA GLU A 54 -10.33 11.47 -8.67
C GLU A 54 -9.40 10.67 -9.59
N GLU A 55 -8.20 11.18 -9.83
CA GLU A 55 -7.20 10.51 -10.66
C GLU A 55 -6.57 9.32 -9.94
N ASN A 56 -6.29 9.45 -8.64
CA ASN A 56 -5.86 8.34 -7.78
C ASN A 56 -6.86 7.18 -7.86
N LEU A 57 -8.16 7.45 -7.65
CA LEU A 57 -9.21 6.43 -7.72
C LEU A 57 -9.31 5.80 -9.12
N ARG A 58 -9.23 6.63 -10.18
CA ARG A 58 -9.30 6.15 -11.57
C ARG A 58 -8.14 5.23 -11.91
N LEU A 59 -6.91 5.64 -11.59
CA LEU A 59 -5.69 4.87 -11.82
C LEU A 59 -5.66 3.60 -10.98
N THR A 60 -6.04 3.69 -9.70
CA THR A 60 -6.17 2.52 -8.81
C THR A 60 -7.10 1.49 -9.44
N LYS A 61 -8.31 1.88 -9.86
CA LYS A 61 -9.25 0.95 -10.52
C LYS A 61 -8.68 0.29 -11.77
N GLU A 62 -7.93 1.04 -12.58
CA GLU A 62 -7.29 0.51 -13.78
C GLU A 62 -6.19 -0.52 -13.43
N LEU A 63 -5.36 -0.20 -12.44
CA LEU A 63 -4.22 -1.02 -12.02
C LEU A 63 -4.65 -2.26 -11.25
N VAL A 64 -5.69 -2.18 -10.41
CA VAL A 64 -6.32 -3.34 -9.77
C VAL A 64 -6.74 -4.35 -10.82
N ALA A 65 -7.46 -3.92 -11.87
CA ALA A 65 -7.85 -4.81 -12.96
C ALA A 65 -6.63 -5.42 -13.68
N TYR A 66 -5.54 -4.66 -13.82
CA TYR A 66 -4.31 -5.16 -14.45
C TYR A 66 -3.61 -6.25 -13.62
N CYS A 67 -3.50 -6.04 -12.30
CA CYS A 67 -2.88 -6.95 -11.35
C CYS A 67 -3.74 -8.21 -11.13
N HIS A 68 -5.06 -8.06 -11.00
CA HIS A 68 -5.98 -9.20 -10.84
C HIS A 68 -5.95 -10.16 -12.02
N ASN A 69 -5.78 -9.67 -13.25
CA ASN A 69 -5.60 -10.52 -14.43
C ASN A 69 -4.32 -11.37 -14.39
N ARG A 70 -3.44 -11.12 -13.42
CA ARG A 70 -2.20 -11.85 -13.15
C ARG A 70 -2.20 -12.54 -11.78
N GLU A 71 -3.37 -12.60 -11.12
CA GLU A 71 -3.54 -13.21 -9.80
C GLU A 71 -2.71 -12.52 -8.69
N ILE A 72 -2.43 -11.22 -8.85
CA ILE A 72 -1.69 -10.39 -7.88
C ILE A 72 -2.68 -9.54 -7.07
N ALA A 73 -2.58 -9.59 -5.74
CA ALA A 73 -3.37 -8.75 -4.85
C ALA A 73 -2.91 -7.29 -4.90
N THR A 74 -3.75 -6.38 -4.42
CA THR A 74 -3.48 -4.94 -4.50
C THR A 74 -3.77 -4.20 -3.20
N GLU A 75 -2.89 -3.24 -2.91
CA GLU A 75 -3.02 -2.27 -1.84
C GLU A 75 -3.20 -0.87 -2.41
N ALA A 76 -4.00 -0.01 -1.78
CA ALA A 76 -4.09 1.39 -2.18
C ALA A 76 -4.28 2.35 -1.01
N GLU A 77 -3.80 3.57 -1.21
CA GLU A 77 -3.87 4.69 -0.28
C GLU A 77 -4.82 5.77 -0.83
N PRO A 78 -6.03 5.95 -0.25
CA PRO A 78 -7.00 6.91 -0.75
C PRO A 78 -6.59 8.38 -0.60
N GLY A 79 -5.92 8.68 0.51
CA GLY A 79 -5.48 10.01 0.87
C GLY A 79 -4.06 9.97 1.38
N ARG A 80 -3.32 11.05 1.18
CA ARG A 80 -1.90 11.12 1.49
C ARG A 80 -1.64 11.00 2.99
N ILE A 81 -0.91 9.96 3.38
CA ILE A 81 -0.35 9.85 4.73
C ILE A 81 0.77 10.89 4.87
N GLU A 82 0.78 11.65 5.97
CA GLU A 82 1.78 12.70 6.20
C GLU A 82 3.18 12.10 6.45
N GLY A 83 4.22 12.92 6.32
CA GLY A 83 5.61 12.52 6.58
C GLY A 83 6.42 12.31 5.30
N GLY A 84 7.67 11.88 5.48
CA GLY A 84 8.61 11.64 4.40
C GLY A 84 8.83 10.15 4.17
N GLU A 85 8.81 9.73 2.90
CA GLU A 85 9.26 8.42 2.45
C GLU A 85 10.60 8.57 1.72
N ASP A 86 11.56 7.69 2.00
CA ASP A 86 12.87 7.76 1.37
C ASP A 86 12.74 7.67 -0.16
N GLY A 87 13.24 8.67 -0.90
CA GLY A 87 13.21 8.63 -2.37
C GLY A 87 11.90 9.01 -3.04
N VAL A 88 10.85 9.39 -2.30
CA VAL A 88 9.65 10.04 -2.86
C VAL A 88 9.84 11.56 -2.79
N ALA A 89 9.44 12.28 -3.83
CA ALA A 89 9.61 13.73 -3.87
C ALA A 89 8.85 14.40 -2.71
N GLU A 90 9.59 15.21 -1.93
CA GLU A 90 9.05 16.09 -0.89
C GLU A 90 7.92 16.93 -1.49
N THR A 91 6.71 16.60 -1.08
CA THR A 91 5.45 17.20 -1.55
C THR A 91 4.84 18.01 -0.42
N ALA A 92 5.72 18.60 0.40
CA ALA A 92 5.45 19.33 1.64
C ALA A 92 4.42 20.47 1.51
N ASP A 93 4.09 20.88 0.27
CA ASP A 93 3.11 21.92 -0.03
C ASP A 93 1.68 21.39 -0.29
N LEU A 94 1.48 20.07 -0.30
CA LEU A 94 0.15 19.45 -0.40
C LEU A 94 -0.33 19.06 1.00
N GLU A 95 -1.41 19.67 1.48
CA GLU A 95 -2.05 19.25 2.74
C GLU A 95 -2.46 17.78 2.65
N GLY A 96 -1.97 16.95 3.57
CA GLY A 96 -2.38 15.55 3.70
C GLY A 96 -3.89 15.49 4.02
N GLY A 97 -4.67 14.99 3.08
CA GLY A 97 -6.10 14.76 3.29
C GLY A 97 -6.33 13.47 4.08
N SER A 98 -6.97 13.58 5.25
CA SER A 98 -7.44 12.38 5.96
C SER A 98 -8.43 11.61 5.09
N THR A 99 -8.25 10.29 5.01
CA THR A 99 -9.18 9.38 4.34
C THR A 99 -10.52 9.42 5.06
N THR A 100 -11.57 9.84 4.35
CA THR A 100 -12.94 9.77 4.87
C THR A 100 -13.49 8.35 4.71
N PRO A 101 -14.53 7.96 5.47
CA PRO A 101 -15.21 6.69 5.25
C PRO A 101 -15.73 6.50 3.81
N GLY A 102 -16.18 7.59 3.16
CA GLY A 102 -16.61 7.56 1.76
C GLY A 102 -15.46 7.27 0.80
N ASP A 103 -14.27 7.82 1.06
CA ASP A 103 -13.08 7.51 0.26
C ASP A 103 -12.70 6.03 0.42
N ALA A 104 -12.73 5.52 1.66
CA ALA A 104 -12.47 4.10 1.91
C ALA A 104 -13.46 3.20 1.15
N GLU A 105 -14.76 3.52 1.15
CA GLU A 105 -15.78 2.78 0.41
C GLU A 105 -15.52 2.80 -1.11
N GLU A 106 -15.19 3.97 -1.67
CA GLU A 106 -14.88 4.11 -3.10
C GLU A 106 -13.63 3.32 -3.51
N PHE A 107 -12.58 3.36 -2.69
CA PHE A 107 -11.35 2.61 -2.95
C PHE A 107 -11.54 1.12 -2.80
N VAL A 108 -12.23 0.64 -1.76
CA VAL A 108 -12.59 -0.79 -1.63
C VAL A 108 -13.42 -1.26 -2.82
N ALA A 109 -14.31 -0.43 -3.36
CA ALA A 109 -15.11 -0.75 -4.54
C ALA A 109 -14.29 -0.88 -5.84
N THR A 110 -13.02 -0.45 -5.86
CA THR A 110 -12.12 -0.72 -6.99
C THR A 110 -11.70 -2.19 -7.08
N GLY A 111 -11.80 -2.93 -5.97
CA GLY A 111 -11.43 -4.34 -5.88
C GLY A 111 -10.12 -4.60 -5.11
N ILE A 112 -9.48 -3.60 -4.53
CA ILE A 112 -8.29 -3.79 -3.68
C ILE A 112 -8.55 -4.75 -2.51
N GLU A 113 -7.51 -5.51 -2.15
CA GLU A 113 -7.52 -6.39 -0.99
C GLU A 113 -7.08 -5.68 0.30
N ILE A 114 -6.23 -4.66 0.18
CA ILE A 114 -5.62 -3.95 1.30
C ILE A 114 -5.85 -2.45 1.14
N LEU A 115 -6.27 -1.78 2.22
CA LEU A 115 -6.47 -0.34 2.27
C LEU A 115 -5.46 0.29 3.24
N ALA A 116 -4.74 1.31 2.79
CA ALA A 116 -3.87 2.15 3.60
C ALA A 116 -4.52 3.52 3.83
N PRO A 117 -5.42 3.67 4.82
CA PRO A 117 -6.07 4.96 5.07
C PRO A 117 -5.11 5.94 5.77
N ALA A 118 -5.24 7.22 5.45
CA ALA A 118 -4.67 8.32 6.22
C ALA A 118 -5.64 8.76 7.33
N PHE A 119 -5.30 8.51 8.59
CA PHE A 119 -6.13 8.85 9.76
C PHE A 119 -5.28 9.44 10.90
N GLY A 120 -4.21 10.16 10.55
CA GLY A 120 -3.23 10.69 11.49
C GLY A 120 -2.02 9.77 11.70
N ASN A 121 -1.89 8.68 10.94
CA ASN A 121 -0.63 7.96 10.75
C ASN A 121 0.35 8.81 9.94
N VAL A 122 1.64 8.52 10.10
CA VAL A 122 2.75 9.28 9.50
C VAL A 122 3.80 8.30 8.98
N HIS A 123 4.34 8.55 7.79
CA HIS A 123 5.52 7.86 7.26
C HIS A 123 6.80 8.35 7.95
N GLY A 124 7.73 7.43 8.20
CA GLY A 124 9.04 7.75 8.75
C GLY A 124 9.04 7.87 10.28
N GLN A 125 9.72 8.88 10.81
CA GLN A 125 9.98 8.99 12.24
C GLN A 125 8.86 9.68 13.00
N TYR A 126 8.43 9.05 14.08
CA TYR A 126 7.53 9.66 15.04
C TYR A 126 8.26 10.65 15.94
N GLY A 127 7.60 11.78 16.22
CA GLY A 127 8.06 12.71 17.24
C GLY A 127 8.05 12.09 18.66
N PRO A 128 8.59 12.79 19.67
CA PRO A 128 8.73 12.28 21.04
C PRO A 128 7.41 11.92 21.73
N HIS A 129 6.28 12.41 21.20
CA HIS A 129 4.94 12.12 21.70
C HIS A 129 4.16 11.13 20.81
N GLY A 130 4.80 10.52 19.83
CA GLY A 130 4.14 9.67 18.83
C GLY A 130 3.31 10.49 17.84
N THR A 131 2.51 9.79 17.03
CA THR A 131 1.48 10.44 16.22
C THR A 131 0.13 10.46 16.94
N ARG A 132 -0.75 11.37 16.53
CA ARG A 132 -2.12 11.45 17.03
C ARG A 132 -3.07 10.94 15.95
N LEU A 133 -3.60 9.75 16.19
CA LEU A 133 -4.63 9.13 15.35
C LEU A 133 -5.98 9.83 15.60
N LEU A 134 -6.79 9.94 14.54
CA LEU A 134 -8.15 10.52 14.55
C LEU A 134 -9.20 9.56 15.11
#